data_AF-A0A7J6D7F9-F1
#
_entry.id   AF-A0A7J6D7F9-F1
#
_cell.length_a   1.000
_cell.length_b   1.000
_cell.length_c   1.000
_cell.angle_alpha   90.00
_cell.angle_beta   90.00
_cell.angle_gamma   90.00
#
_symmetry.space_group_name_H-M   'P 1'
#
loop_
_entity.id
_entity.type
_entity.pdbx_description
1 polymer ?
#
loop_
_entity_poly.entity_id
_entity_poly.type
_entity_poly.pdbx_seq_one_letter_code
_entity_poly.pdbx_strand_id
1 'polypeptide(L)'
;MVSGIPRIFCISLITNSSCSVMDLQSMEAVSGPLNEGIISICNICKSLKNTHVSPTTDMCSDYKQIREHIEHAEQSLKTSESRIKEKLCSLDEQMEHLIRKKQNIEHQKKENFMTMDKLCTEKKSAEELLSYSKDALEQAERNLETAKYAERVAQDRRNAGEGVAIAGGVLLAIPIIGWIAGSVMLSEGVRELNEASNAISAAEQEQQQFNSQVEENHRKVSECQSTISRAQDEIEQTDEALKRIEGEIEMVQKHLQSTGDIQELVRRAVNLLSVLSGRVNVLEKQTQRFILWEPVVKAMEDVMKAVANIAENRLFYSHGIQDLINTLRENVGGLLALCNSPNNSAYGSYY
;
A
#
# COMPACT_ATOMS: atom_id res chain seq x y z
N MET A 1 -38.24 17.93 2.61
CA MET A 1 -37.39 16.73 2.78
C MET A 1 -35.96 17.20 2.85
N VAL A 2 -35.31 17.06 4.00
CA VAL A 2 -33.97 17.59 4.30
C VAL A 2 -32.95 16.70 3.58
N SER A 3 -32.20 17.27 2.64
CA SER A 3 -31.13 16.57 1.92
C SER A 3 -29.98 16.28 2.88
N GLY A 4 -29.75 14.98 3.14
CA GLY A 4 -28.59 14.51 3.87
C GLY A 4 -27.33 14.76 3.05
N ILE A 5 -26.51 15.72 3.49
CA ILE A 5 -25.13 15.90 3.05
C ILE A 5 -24.38 14.63 3.46
N PRO A 6 -23.78 13.85 2.53
CA PRO A 6 -22.92 12.74 2.91
C PRO A 6 -21.70 13.31 3.65
N ARG A 7 -21.50 12.87 4.88
CA ARG A 7 -20.27 13.11 5.63
C ARG A 7 -19.13 12.42 4.87
N ILE A 8 -18.38 13.19 4.10
CA ILE A 8 -17.11 12.78 3.50
C ILE A 8 -16.18 12.46 4.67
N PHE A 9 -15.81 11.19 4.78
CA PHE A 9 -14.96 10.67 5.82
C PHE A 9 -13.58 11.31 5.68
N CYS A 10 -13.17 12.09 6.68
CA CYS A 10 -11.82 12.62 6.78
C CYS A 10 -10.81 11.46 6.70
N ILE A 11 -9.95 11.49 5.69
CA ILE A 11 -8.76 10.66 5.60
C ILE A 11 -7.90 11.00 6.81
N SER A 12 -7.91 10.10 7.80
CA SER A 12 -7.00 10.15 8.94
C SER A 12 -5.57 10.11 8.40
N LEU A 13 -4.76 11.08 8.84
CA LEU A 13 -3.34 11.21 8.49
C LEU A 13 -2.65 9.84 8.54
N ILE A 14 -2.16 9.40 7.38
CA ILE A 14 -1.25 8.26 7.27
C ILE A 14 0.12 8.76 7.72
N THR A 15 0.39 8.68 9.03
CA THR A 15 1.73 8.94 9.58
C THR A 15 2.49 7.65 9.88
N ASN A 16 3.77 7.72 9.50
CA ASN A 16 4.93 6.94 9.91
C ASN A 16 5.06 5.46 9.50
N SER A 17 5.78 5.29 8.39
CA SER A 17 7.03 4.50 8.22
C SER A 17 7.53 3.75 9.47
N SER A 18 6.80 2.71 9.85
CA SER A 18 7.17 1.72 10.88
C SER A 18 8.20 0.70 10.37
N CYS A 19 8.35 0.58 9.05
CA CYS A 19 9.12 -0.48 8.41
C CYS A 19 10.64 -0.41 8.68
N SER A 20 11.24 0.79 8.70
CA SER A 20 12.71 0.92 8.84
C SER A 20 13.23 0.71 10.26
N VAL A 21 12.43 1.02 11.29
CA VAL A 21 12.88 0.99 12.69
C VAL A 21 12.82 -0.43 13.28
N MET A 22 11.83 -1.24 12.86
CA MET A 22 11.72 -2.66 13.28
C MET A 22 12.78 -3.57 12.64
N ASP A 23 13.43 -3.15 11.56
CA ASP A 23 14.34 -4.01 10.81
C ASP A 23 15.74 -4.09 11.44
N LEU A 24 16.24 -2.96 11.97
CA LEU A 24 17.59 -2.89 12.54
C LEU A 24 17.73 -3.66 13.86
N GLN A 25 16.78 -3.48 14.78
CA GLN A 25 16.82 -4.13 16.11
C GLN A 25 16.62 -5.64 16.03
N SER A 26 15.82 -6.11 15.07
CA SER A 26 15.56 -7.53 14.88
C SER A 26 16.73 -8.27 14.23
N MET A 27 17.42 -7.65 13.27
CA MET A 27 18.64 -8.23 12.68
C MET A 27 19.78 -8.31 13.70
N GLU A 28 19.91 -7.32 14.59
CA GLU A 28 20.90 -7.35 15.67
C GLU A 28 20.66 -8.54 16.62
N ALA A 29 19.40 -8.79 16.98
CA ALA A 29 19.02 -9.94 17.78
C ALA A 29 19.37 -11.29 17.13
N VAL A 30 19.31 -11.41 15.80
CA VAL A 30 19.72 -12.64 15.10
C VAL A 30 21.24 -12.78 15.03
N SER A 31 21.94 -11.65 14.85
CA SER A 31 23.39 -11.62 14.60
C SER A 31 24.24 -12.06 15.80
N GLY A 32 23.82 -11.77 17.04
CA GLY A 32 24.58 -12.13 18.24
C GLY A 32 24.79 -13.65 18.38
N PRO A 33 23.72 -14.45 18.51
CA PRO A 33 23.83 -15.92 18.58
C PRO A 33 24.48 -16.54 17.33
N LEU A 34 24.27 -15.95 16.15
CA LEU A 34 24.93 -16.39 14.92
C LEU A 34 26.46 -16.25 15.03
N ASN A 35 26.94 -15.09 15.46
CA ASN A 35 28.37 -14.80 15.65
C ASN A 35 28.99 -15.72 16.69
N GLU A 36 28.31 -15.94 17.82
CA GLU A 36 28.74 -16.88 18.85
C GLU A 36 28.87 -18.31 18.29
N GLY A 37 27.91 -18.73 17.46
CA GLY A 37 27.97 -20.00 16.75
C GLY A 37 29.21 -20.12 15.87
N ILE A 38 29.49 -19.09 15.04
CA ILE A 38 30.65 -19.06 14.14
C ILE A 38 31.98 -19.07 14.94
N ILE A 39 32.07 -18.29 16.02
CA ILE A 39 33.24 -18.28 16.92
C ILE A 39 33.46 -19.67 17.52
N SER A 40 32.40 -20.34 17.96
CA SER A 40 32.50 -21.69 18.50
C SER A 40 32.97 -22.69 17.45
N ILE A 41 32.49 -22.59 16.20
CA ILE A 41 32.97 -23.40 15.07
C ILE A 41 34.47 -23.15 14.80
N CYS A 42 34.93 -21.90 14.87
CA CYS A 42 36.36 -21.59 14.80
C CYS A 42 37.16 -22.26 15.92
N ASN A 43 36.63 -22.31 17.13
CA ASN A 43 37.28 -22.96 18.27
C ASN A 43 37.32 -24.49 18.11
N ILE A 44 36.27 -25.12 17.55
CA ILE A 44 36.32 -26.54 17.13
C ILE A 44 37.54 -26.75 16.23
N CYS A 45 37.72 -25.89 15.21
CA CYS A 45 38.83 -26.05 14.29
C CYS A 45 40.20 -25.92 14.97
N LYS A 46 40.34 -24.97 15.90
CA LYS A 46 41.59 -24.76 16.67
C LYS A 46 41.90 -25.96 17.56
N SER A 47 40.91 -26.48 18.28
CA SER A 47 41.09 -27.67 19.13
C SER A 47 41.45 -28.89 18.29
N LEU A 48 40.81 -29.09 17.13
CA LEU A 48 41.15 -30.17 16.21
C LEU A 48 42.60 -30.07 15.68
N LYS A 49 43.10 -28.87 15.38
CA LYS A 49 44.49 -28.66 14.92
C LYS A 49 45.52 -28.94 16.01
N ASN A 50 45.19 -28.64 17.26
CA ASN A 50 46.12 -28.75 18.39
C ASN A 50 46.06 -30.12 19.07
N THR A 51 45.12 -30.98 18.66
CA THR A 51 44.89 -32.28 19.26
C THR A 51 46.13 -33.17 19.14
N HIS A 52 46.71 -33.53 20.29
CA HIS A 52 47.78 -34.52 20.37
C HIS A 52 47.21 -35.87 20.82
N VAL A 53 47.49 -36.93 20.07
CA VAL A 53 47.19 -38.29 20.54
C VAL A 53 48.28 -38.70 21.51
N SER A 54 47.92 -39.00 22.75
CA SER A 54 48.88 -39.47 23.75
C SER A 54 49.43 -40.84 23.33
N PRO A 55 50.76 -41.02 23.20
CA PRO A 55 51.36 -42.30 22.80
C PRO A 55 51.12 -43.42 23.82
N THR A 56 50.83 -43.08 25.07
CA THR A 56 50.72 -44.02 26.19
C THR A 56 49.28 -44.36 26.55
N THR A 57 48.33 -43.48 26.26
CA THR A 57 46.92 -43.69 26.61
C THR A 57 46.01 -43.90 25.39
N ASP A 58 46.52 -43.72 24.16
CA ASP A 58 45.75 -43.80 22.89
C ASP A 58 44.49 -42.90 22.88
N MET A 59 44.48 -41.89 23.75
CA MET A 59 43.36 -40.98 24.00
C MET A 59 43.72 -39.58 23.52
N CYS A 60 42.76 -38.95 22.83
CA CYS A 60 42.78 -37.54 22.48
C CYS A 60 42.51 -36.70 23.74
N SER A 61 43.46 -35.85 24.16
CA SER A 61 43.32 -35.02 25.36
C SER A 61 42.22 -33.96 25.24
N ASP A 62 41.94 -33.51 24.01
CA ASP A 62 41.15 -32.31 23.75
C ASP A 62 39.70 -32.62 23.36
N TYR A 63 39.33 -33.90 23.41
CA TYR A 63 38.03 -34.38 22.97
C TYR A 63 36.86 -33.71 23.72
N LYS A 64 36.99 -33.56 25.05
CA LYS A 64 35.99 -32.91 25.89
C LYS A 64 35.76 -31.45 25.44
N GLN A 65 36.84 -30.74 25.15
CA GLN A 65 36.79 -29.36 24.68
C GLN A 65 36.15 -29.24 23.29
N ILE A 66 36.47 -30.18 22.37
CA ILE A 66 35.85 -30.24 21.04
C ILE A 66 34.34 -30.46 21.18
N ARG A 67 33.90 -31.39 22.03
CA ARG A 67 32.48 -31.63 22.31
C ARG A 67 31.79 -30.38 22.85
N GLU A 68 32.38 -29.73 23.86
CA GLU A 68 31.84 -28.49 24.45
C GLU A 68 31.67 -27.39 23.39
N HIS A 69 32.63 -27.23 22.47
CA HIS A 69 32.52 -26.27 21.37
C HIS A 69 31.45 -26.65 20.34
N ILE A 70 31.24 -27.94 20.05
CA ILE A 70 30.15 -28.41 19.17
C ILE A 70 28.79 -28.13 19.80
N GLU A 71 28.61 -28.50 21.07
CA GLU A 71 27.36 -28.27 21.80
C GLU A 71 27.03 -26.77 21.88
N HIS A 72 28.03 -25.94 22.17
CA HIS A 72 27.86 -24.49 22.20
C HIS A 72 27.50 -23.94 20.81
N ALA A 73 28.18 -24.38 19.75
CA ALA A 73 27.86 -23.96 18.37
C ALA A 73 26.43 -24.33 17.97
N GLU A 74 26.02 -25.56 18.29
CA GLU A 74 24.67 -26.06 17.99
C GLU A 74 23.60 -25.25 18.74
N GLN A 75 23.82 -24.98 20.03
CA GLN A 75 22.89 -24.20 20.84
C GLN A 75 22.76 -22.75 20.33
N SER A 76 23.88 -22.07 20.07
CA SER A 76 23.88 -20.70 19.57
C SER A 76 23.19 -20.58 18.20
N LEU A 77 23.44 -21.52 17.28
CA LEU A 77 22.78 -21.53 15.97
C LEU A 77 21.28 -21.88 16.06
N LYS A 78 20.86 -22.78 16.97
CA LYS A 78 19.43 -23.01 17.25
C LYS A 78 18.74 -21.77 17.81
N THR A 79 19.40 -21.03 18.70
CA THR A 79 18.89 -19.75 19.20
C THR A 79 18.75 -18.74 18.06
N SER A 80 19.73 -18.66 17.15
CA SER A 80 19.62 -17.83 15.94
C SER A 80 18.42 -18.26 15.07
N GLU A 81 18.26 -19.57 14.80
CA GLU A 81 17.12 -20.10 14.03
C GLU A 81 15.77 -19.73 14.65
N SER A 82 15.64 -19.79 15.98
CA SER A 82 14.42 -19.40 16.69
C SER A 82 14.09 -17.92 16.49
N ARG A 83 15.10 -17.04 16.61
CA ARG A 83 14.91 -15.60 16.39
C ARG A 83 14.56 -15.28 14.94
N ILE A 84 15.14 -16.01 13.99
CA ILE A 84 14.78 -15.91 12.58
C ILE A 84 13.32 -16.32 12.35
N LYS A 85 12.84 -17.39 13.01
CA LYS A 85 11.41 -17.79 12.96
C LYS A 85 10.49 -16.69 13.46
N GLU A 86 10.81 -16.09 14.61
CA GLU A 86 10.03 -15.00 15.18
C GLU A 86 9.97 -13.80 14.22
N LYS A 87 11.09 -13.45 13.57
CA LYS A 87 11.12 -12.39 12.56
C LYS A 87 10.31 -12.73 11.32
N LEU A 88 10.36 -13.96 10.82
CA LEU A 88 9.51 -14.41 9.71
C LEU A 88 8.02 -14.27 10.06
N CYS A 89 7.60 -14.72 11.25
CA CYS A 89 6.23 -14.54 11.71
C CYS A 89 5.82 -13.05 11.75
N SER A 90 6.70 -12.18 12.27
CA SER A 90 6.43 -10.73 12.28
C SER A 90 6.31 -10.13 10.87
N LEU A 91 7.13 -10.58 9.92
CA LEU A 91 7.04 -10.15 8.52
C LEU A 91 5.76 -10.67 7.84
N ASP A 92 5.33 -11.89 8.15
CA ASP A 92 4.05 -12.45 7.67
C ASP A 92 2.86 -11.63 8.20
N GLU A 93 2.87 -11.27 9.49
CA GLU A 93 1.85 -10.39 10.09
C GLU A 93 1.82 -9.00 9.42
N GLN A 94 3.00 -8.43 9.12
CA GLN A 94 3.11 -7.17 8.38
C GLN A 94 2.55 -7.31 6.95
N MET A 95 2.88 -8.40 6.25
CA MET A 95 2.37 -8.68 4.91
C MET A 95 0.83 -8.80 4.93
N GLU A 96 0.26 -9.54 5.87
CA GLU A 96 -1.20 -9.65 6.01
C GLU A 96 -1.85 -8.29 6.25
N HIS A 97 -1.27 -7.47 7.14
CA HIS A 97 -1.77 -6.13 7.41
C HIS A 97 -1.73 -5.25 6.14
N LEU A 98 -0.63 -5.27 5.39
CA LEU A 98 -0.50 -4.51 4.14
C LEU A 98 -1.50 -4.98 3.07
N ILE A 99 -1.72 -6.29 2.93
CA ILE A 99 -2.72 -6.84 2.01
C ILE A 99 -4.13 -6.35 2.38
N ARG A 100 -4.52 -6.44 3.66
CA ARG A 100 -5.83 -5.93 4.12
C ARG A 100 -5.96 -4.43 3.88
N LYS A 101 -4.90 -3.67 4.15
CA LYS A 101 -4.87 -2.22 3.91
C LYS A 101 -5.02 -1.90 2.42
N LYS A 102 -4.30 -2.60 1.54
CA LYS A 102 -4.44 -2.48 0.08
C LYS A 102 -5.88 -2.72 -0.35
N GLN A 103 -6.49 -3.84 0.07
CA GLN A 103 -7.87 -4.17 -0.28
C GLN A 103 -8.86 -3.10 0.18
N ASN A 104 -8.69 -2.56 1.39
CA ASN A 104 -9.54 -1.49 1.90
C ASN A 104 -9.44 -0.21 1.06
N ILE A 105 -8.21 0.17 0.68
CA ILE A 105 -7.98 1.35 -0.15
C ILE A 105 -8.52 1.15 -1.57
N GLU A 106 -8.35 -0.04 -2.16
CA GLU A 106 -8.95 -0.38 -3.47
C GLU A 106 -10.49 -0.32 -3.42
N HIS A 107 -11.09 -0.80 -2.33
CA HIS A 107 -12.52 -0.71 -2.12
C HIS A 107 -12.98 0.75 -2.02
N GLN A 108 -12.31 1.57 -1.20
CA GLN A 108 -12.59 2.99 -1.06
C GLN A 108 -12.44 3.72 -2.41
N LYS A 109 -11.40 3.41 -3.19
CA LYS A 109 -11.21 3.96 -4.55
C LYS A 109 -12.43 3.68 -5.42
N LYS A 110 -12.93 2.44 -5.41
CA LYS A 110 -14.11 2.04 -6.19
C LYS A 110 -15.37 2.81 -5.76
N GLU A 111 -15.59 2.98 -4.46
CA GLU A 111 -16.72 3.76 -3.94
C GLU A 111 -16.64 5.24 -4.36
N ASN A 112 -15.44 5.83 -4.33
CA ASN A 112 -15.21 7.21 -4.77
C ASN A 112 -15.49 7.36 -6.27
N PHE A 113 -15.07 6.41 -7.11
CA PHE A 113 -15.41 6.41 -8.54
C PHE A 113 -16.91 6.32 -8.79
N MET A 114 -17.63 5.46 -8.08
CA MET A 114 -19.08 5.34 -8.20
C MET A 114 -19.80 6.63 -7.79
N THR A 115 -19.33 7.27 -6.72
CA THR A 115 -19.85 8.57 -6.26
C THR A 115 -19.60 9.67 -7.29
N MET A 116 -18.40 9.71 -7.88
CA MET A 116 -18.04 10.68 -8.91
C MET A 116 -18.88 10.51 -10.18
N ASP A 117 -19.13 9.27 -10.62
CA ASP A 117 -19.98 8.97 -11.79
C ASP A 117 -21.43 9.45 -11.58
N LYS A 118 -21.96 9.20 -10.38
CA LYS A 118 -23.28 9.71 -9.98
C LYS A 118 -23.32 11.24 -10.01
N LEU A 119 -22.32 11.92 -9.45
CA LEU A 119 -22.24 13.39 -9.47
C LEU A 119 -22.11 13.96 -10.89
N CYS A 120 -21.39 13.28 -11.79
CA CYS A 120 -21.33 13.67 -13.20
C CYS A 120 -22.69 13.60 -13.87
N THR A 121 -23.48 12.56 -13.57
CA THR A 121 -24.85 12.41 -14.07
C THR A 121 -25.77 13.51 -13.51
N GLU A 122 -25.68 13.81 -12.21
CA GLU A 122 -26.45 14.89 -11.57
C GLU A 122 -26.09 16.27 -12.15
N LYS A 123 -24.80 16.54 -12.37
CA LYS A 123 -24.32 17.76 -13.02
C LYS A 123 -24.94 17.92 -14.40
N LYS A 124 -24.89 16.87 -15.23
CA LYS A 124 -25.45 16.91 -16.60
C LYS A 124 -26.95 17.22 -16.59
N SER A 125 -27.70 16.60 -15.68
CA SER A 125 -29.13 16.90 -15.52
C SER A 125 -29.39 18.34 -15.07
N ALA A 126 -28.57 18.88 -14.16
CA ALA A 126 -28.66 20.27 -13.74
C ALA A 126 -28.30 21.27 -14.86
N GLU A 127 -27.34 20.93 -15.72
CA GLU A 127 -26.98 21.72 -16.92
C GLU A 127 -28.13 21.74 -17.95
N GLU A 128 -28.78 20.60 -18.19
CA GLU A 128 -29.96 20.50 -19.06
C GLU A 128 -31.12 21.37 -18.52
N LEU A 129 -31.42 21.28 -17.22
CA LEU A 129 -32.42 22.12 -16.55
C LEU A 129 -32.06 23.61 -16.60
N LEU A 130 -30.78 23.96 -16.42
CA LEU A 130 -30.30 25.33 -16.54
C LEU A 130 -30.55 25.89 -17.94
N SER A 131 -30.22 25.13 -18.99
CA SER A 131 -30.46 25.52 -20.37
C SER A 131 -31.95 25.76 -20.62
N TYR A 132 -32.80 24.81 -20.23
CA TYR A 132 -34.25 24.93 -20.35
C TYR A 132 -34.79 26.19 -19.63
N SER A 133 -34.34 26.43 -18.39
CA SER A 133 -34.78 27.59 -17.61
C SER A 133 -34.33 28.92 -18.21
N LYS A 134 -33.15 28.97 -18.85
CA LYS A 134 -32.67 30.15 -19.58
C LYS A 134 -33.50 30.43 -20.81
N ASP A 135 -33.81 29.40 -21.60
CA ASP A 135 -34.65 29.54 -22.81
C ASP A 135 -36.06 30.01 -22.44
N ALA A 136 -36.62 29.47 -21.35
CA ALA A 136 -37.92 29.89 -20.82
C ALA A 136 -37.91 31.32 -20.29
N LEU A 137 -36.85 31.73 -19.57
CA LEU A 137 -36.67 33.11 -19.12
C LEU A 137 -36.60 34.08 -20.30
N GLU A 138 -35.81 33.76 -21.32
CA GLU A 138 -35.68 34.59 -22.52
C GLU A 138 -37.02 34.73 -23.25
N GLN A 139 -37.79 33.65 -23.32
CA GLN A 139 -39.14 33.69 -23.89
C GLN A 139 -40.09 34.54 -23.05
N ALA A 140 -40.06 34.42 -21.72
CA ALA A 140 -40.86 35.24 -20.80
C ALA A 140 -40.51 36.74 -20.91
N GLU A 141 -39.22 37.07 -21.03
CA GLU A 141 -38.74 38.44 -21.24
C GLU A 141 -39.27 39.03 -22.55
N ARG A 142 -39.17 38.29 -23.66
CA ARG A 142 -39.71 38.71 -24.96
C ARG A 142 -41.23 38.92 -24.90
N ASN A 143 -41.95 38.04 -24.21
CA ASN A 143 -43.40 38.15 -24.02
C ASN A 143 -43.77 39.38 -23.18
N LEU A 144 -43.02 39.64 -22.10
CA LEU A 144 -43.20 40.80 -21.24
C LEU A 144 -42.94 42.11 -21.98
N GLU A 145 -41.86 42.19 -22.76
CA GLU A 145 -41.58 43.35 -23.62
C GLU A 145 -42.71 43.61 -24.61
N THR A 146 -43.21 42.54 -25.23
CA THR A 146 -44.32 42.60 -26.18
C THR A 146 -45.60 43.09 -25.51
N ALA A 147 -45.93 42.58 -24.32
CA ALA A 147 -47.10 43.02 -23.54
C ALA A 147 -46.98 44.51 -23.12
N LYS A 148 -45.81 44.92 -22.63
CA LYS A 148 -45.51 46.33 -22.28
C LYS A 148 -45.56 47.27 -23.48
N TYR A 149 -45.19 46.81 -24.67
CA TYR A 149 -45.32 47.58 -25.90
C TYR A 149 -46.79 47.74 -26.31
N ALA A 150 -47.56 46.65 -26.27
CA ALA A 150 -48.99 46.67 -26.58
C ALA A 150 -49.79 47.58 -25.62
N GLU A 151 -49.48 47.54 -24.32
CA GLU A 151 -50.06 48.46 -23.33
C GLU A 151 -49.75 49.93 -23.67
N ARG A 152 -48.48 50.25 -24.00
CA ARG A 152 -48.07 51.60 -24.42
C ARG A 152 -48.85 52.08 -25.66
N VAL A 153 -48.97 51.24 -26.69
CA VAL A 153 -49.73 51.58 -27.91
C VAL A 153 -51.22 51.80 -27.60
N ALA A 154 -51.82 50.98 -26.74
CA ALA A 154 -53.20 51.16 -26.31
C ALA A 154 -53.40 52.46 -25.50
N GLN A 155 -52.44 52.80 -24.63
CA GLN A 155 -52.48 54.00 -23.82
C GLN A 155 -52.26 55.28 -24.64
N ASP A 156 -51.35 55.25 -25.61
CA ASP A 156 -51.12 56.36 -26.56
C ASP A 156 -52.36 56.62 -27.42
N ARG A 157 -53.03 55.57 -27.91
CA ARG A 157 -54.32 55.70 -28.62
C ARG A 157 -55.41 56.32 -27.76
N ARG A 158 -55.45 55.97 -26.47
CA ARG A 158 -56.42 56.55 -25.53
C ARG A 158 -56.14 58.04 -25.25
N ASN A 159 -54.86 58.41 -25.12
CA ASN A 159 -54.44 59.78 -24.84
C ASN A 159 -54.54 60.70 -26.09
N ALA A 160 -54.44 60.14 -27.30
CA ALA A 160 -54.58 60.88 -28.55
C ALA A 160 -56.02 61.33 -28.86
N GLY A 161 -57.03 60.85 -28.11
CA GLY A 161 -58.39 61.39 -28.17
C GLY A 161 -59.14 61.19 -29.50
N GLU A 162 -58.74 60.23 -30.34
CA GLU A 162 -59.42 59.95 -31.61
C GLU A 162 -60.58 58.97 -31.40
N GLY A 163 -61.79 59.52 -31.32
CA GLY A 163 -63.04 58.78 -31.40
C GLY A 163 -63.33 58.27 -32.82
N VAL A 164 -62.49 57.37 -33.33
CA VAL A 164 -62.74 56.68 -34.60
C VAL A 164 -62.75 55.17 -34.36
N ALA A 165 -63.89 54.56 -34.65
CA ALA A 165 -64.04 53.13 -34.83
C ALA A 165 -63.12 52.68 -35.98
N ILE A 166 -61.93 52.18 -35.64
CA ILE A 166 -61.03 51.56 -36.61
C ILE A 166 -60.91 50.08 -36.26
N ALA A 167 -61.54 49.28 -37.12
CA ALA A 167 -61.32 47.85 -37.25
C ALA A 167 -59.82 47.60 -37.51
N GLY A 168 -59.15 46.96 -36.55
CA GLY A 168 -57.73 46.63 -36.68
C GLY A 168 -56.99 46.56 -35.34
N GLY A 169 -57.60 45.91 -34.34
CA GLY A 169 -56.87 45.52 -33.14
C GLY A 169 -55.94 44.35 -33.47
N VAL A 170 -54.63 44.60 -33.51
CA VAL A 170 -53.64 43.51 -33.55
C VAL A 170 -53.67 42.84 -32.18
N LEU A 171 -54.33 41.67 -32.12
CA LEU A 171 -54.32 40.78 -30.97
C LEU A 171 -53.00 40.02 -30.92
N LEU A 172 -52.26 40.20 -29.83
CA LEU A 172 -51.13 39.32 -29.51
C LEU A 172 -51.62 38.34 -28.45
N ALA A 173 -52.10 37.18 -28.91
CA ALA A 173 -52.29 36.02 -28.06
C ALA A 173 -50.90 35.50 -27.66
N ILE A 174 -50.53 35.69 -26.40
CA ILE A 174 -49.27 35.18 -25.85
C ILE A 174 -49.45 33.66 -25.65
N PRO A 175 -48.76 32.80 -26.41
CA PRO A 175 -48.82 31.37 -26.15
C PRO A 175 -47.96 31.07 -24.92
N ILE A 176 -48.60 30.74 -23.80
CA ILE A 176 -47.94 30.26 -22.59
C ILE A 176 -47.60 28.78 -22.80
N ILE A 177 -46.32 28.45 -22.88
CA ILE A 177 -45.85 27.06 -22.80
C ILE A 177 -45.35 26.84 -21.37
N GLY A 178 -46.14 26.10 -20.61
CA GLY A 178 -45.86 25.70 -19.23
C GLY A 178 -47.16 25.67 -18.44
N TRP A 179 -47.46 24.58 -17.76
CA TRP A 179 -48.76 24.37 -17.11
C TRP A 179 -48.98 25.34 -15.94
N ILE A 180 -49.53 26.52 -16.22
CA ILE A 180 -50.29 27.33 -15.27
C ILE A 180 -51.58 27.74 -15.96
N ALA A 181 -52.71 27.28 -15.39
CA ALA A 181 -54.04 27.55 -15.89
C ALA A 181 -54.35 29.04 -15.79
N GLY A 182 -54.65 29.69 -16.91
CA GLY A 182 -55.08 31.08 -16.91
C GLY A 182 -55.07 31.75 -18.28
N SER A 183 -55.75 31.18 -19.26
CA SER A 183 -56.05 31.88 -20.52
C SER A 183 -56.92 33.11 -20.25
N VAL A 184 -56.36 34.31 -20.42
CA VAL A 184 -57.15 35.56 -20.42
C VAL A 184 -57.78 35.72 -21.80
N MET A 185 -59.10 35.48 -21.87
CA MET A 185 -59.93 35.72 -23.06
C MET A 185 -60.60 37.09 -22.90
N LEU A 186 -60.38 37.99 -23.86
CA LEU A 186 -60.88 39.37 -23.88
C LEU A 186 -62.39 39.44 -24.18
N SER A 187 -63.11 40.33 -23.48
CA SER A 187 -64.45 40.82 -23.85
C SER A 187 -64.51 42.34 -23.74
N GLU A 188 -65.18 42.96 -24.72
CA GLU A 188 -65.28 44.39 -25.07
C GLU A 188 -65.30 45.43 -23.92
N GLY A 189 -64.54 46.52 -24.12
CA GLY A 189 -64.83 47.87 -23.63
C GLY A 189 -64.47 48.20 -22.17
N VAL A 190 -63.48 49.07 -21.96
CA VAL A 190 -63.09 49.72 -20.68
C VAL A 190 -62.51 48.77 -19.60
N ARG A 191 -62.73 47.45 -19.68
CA ARG A 191 -62.02 46.42 -18.88
C ARG A 191 -60.59 46.13 -19.34
N GLU A 192 -60.22 46.58 -20.54
CA GLU A 192 -58.95 46.26 -21.23
C GLU A 192 -57.67 46.67 -20.49
N LEU A 193 -57.67 47.78 -19.72
CA LEU A 193 -56.45 48.24 -19.04
C LEU A 193 -56.16 47.48 -17.75
N ASN A 194 -57.20 47.11 -17.00
CA ASN A 194 -57.02 46.32 -15.77
C ASN A 194 -56.63 44.88 -16.11
N GLU A 195 -57.16 44.34 -17.21
CA GLU A 195 -56.78 43.02 -17.74
C GLU A 195 -55.35 43.03 -18.33
N ALA A 196 -54.93 44.10 -19.02
CA ALA A 196 -53.56 44.26 -19.50
C ALA A 196 -52.53 44.43 -18.37
N SER A 197 -52.85 45.24 -17.35
CA SER A 197 -51.98 45.41 -16.17
C SER A 197 -51.85 44.10 -15.37
N ASN A 198 -52.93 43.34 -15.23
CA ASN A 198 -52.88 42.00 -14.62
C ASN A 198 -52.03 41.02 -15.46
N ALA A 199 -52.11 41.08 -16.80
CA ALA A 199 -51.30 40.25 -17.67
C ALA A 199 -49.80 40.60 -17.59
N ILE A 200 -49.45 41.88 -17.49
CA ILE A 200 -48.07 42.33 -17.28
C ILE A 200 -47.56 41.88 -15.91
N SER A 201 -48.37 42.02 -14.86
CA SER A 201 -47.99 41.59 -13.51
C SER A 201 -47.80 40.07 -13.43
N ALA A 202 -48.63 39.29 -14.14
CA ALA A 202 -48.46 37.84 -14.26
C ALA A 202 -47.17 37.48 -15.03
N ALA A 203 -46.87 38.17 -16.13
CA ALA A 203 -45.65 37.97 -16.89
C ALA A 203 -44.37 38.37 -16.10
N GLU A 204 -44.44 39.41 -15.25
CA GLU A 204 -43.35 39.78 -14.34
C GLU A 204 -43.12 38.72 -13.26
N GLN A 205 -44.19 38.13 -12.70
CA GLN A 205 -44.08 37.02 -11.76
C GLN A 205 -43.45 35.78 -12.42
N GLU A 206 -43.85 35.45 -13.64
CA GLU A 206 -43.30 34.34 -14.41
C GLU A 206 -41.80 34.55 -14.73
N GLN A 207 -41.41 35.76 -15.14
CA GLN A 207 -40.00 36.13 -15.33
C GLN A 207 -39.21 35.94 -14.02
N GLN A 208 -39.74 36.43 -12.89
CA GLN A 208 -39.07 36.30 -11.60
C GLN A 208 -38.92 34.84 -11.16
N GLN A 209 -39.92 34.00 -11.47
CA GLN A 209 -39.88 32.57 -11.19
C GLN A 209 -38.82 31.85 -12.05
N PHE A 210 -38.72 32.15 -13.34
CA PHE A 210 -37.69 31.56 -14.21
C PHE A 210 -36.29 32.05 -13.84
N ASN A 211 -36.12 33.32 -13.50
CA ASN A 211 -34.85 33.85 -13.02
C ASN A 211 -34.40 33.15 -11.73
N SER A 212 -35.33 32.91 -10.80
CA SER A 212 -35.05 32.14 -9.58
C SER A 212 -34.61 30.69 -9.89
N GLN A 213 -35.21 30.05 -10.89
CA GLN A 213 -34.82 28.71 -11.35
C GLN A 213 -33.43 28.69 -12.00
N VAL A 214 -33.09 29.71 -12.81
CA VAL A 214 -31.76 29.85 -13.40
C VAL A 214 -30.69 29.94 -12.31
N GLU A 215 -30.90 30.79 -11.31
CA GLU A 215 -29.97 30.96 -10.18
C GLU A 215 -29.84 29.68 -9.33
N GLU A 216 -30.94 28.97 -9.09
CA GLU A 216 -30.93 27.68 -8.40
C GLU A 216 -30.14 26.62 -9.17
N ASN A 217 -30.41 26.47 -10.48
CA ASN A 217 -29.74 25.48 -11.32
C ASN A 217 -28.26 25.82 -11.51
N HIS A 218 -27.91 27.10 -11.65
CA HIS A 218 -26.51 27.56 -11.72
C HIS A 218 -25.74 27.19 -10.44
N ARG A 219 -26.38 27.39 -9.27
CA ARG A 219 -25.80 26.99 -7.98
C ARG A 219 -25.60 25.48 -7.90
N LYS A 220 -26.59 24.67 -8.30
CA LYS A 220 -26.49 23.20 -8.35
C LYS A 220 -25.33 22.73 -9.23
N VAL A 221 -25.16 23.31 -10.42
CA VAL A 221 -24.03 22.98 -11.32
C VAL A 221 -22.69 23.33 -10.65
N SER A 222 -22.59 24.50 -10.02
CA SER A 222 -21.37 24.94 -9.33
C SER A 222 -21.02 24.03 -8.15
N GLU A 223 -22.01 23.65 -7.34
CA GLU A 223 -21.86 22.71 -6.22
C GLU A 223 -21.42 21.31 -6.69
N CYS A 224 -22.04 20.79 -7.77
CA CYS A 224 -21.65 19.52 -8.37
C CYS A 224 -20.20 19.59 -8.86
N GLN A 225 -19.82 20.66 -9.55
CA GLN A 225 -18.47 20.82 -10.08
C GLN A 225 -17.41 20.87 -8.98
N SER A 226 -17.64 21.64 -7.92
CA SER A 226 -16.75 21.68 -6.75
C SER A 226 -16.61 20.29 -6.10
N THR A 227 -17.71 19.55 -5.98
CA THR A 227 -17.69 18.20 -5.40
C THR A 227 -16.98 17.19 -6.29
N ILE A 228 -17.13 17.28 -7.62
CA ILE A 228 -16.41 16.45 -8.59
C ILE A 228 -14.90 16.71 -8.48
N SER A 229 -14.46 17.97 -8.45
CA SER A 229 -13.03 18.30 -8.31
C SER A 229 -12.44 17.72 -7.02
N ARG A 230 -13.13 17.86 -5.89
CA ARG A 230 -12.69 17.24 -4.63
C ARG A 230 -12.62 15.71 -4.72
N ALA A 231 -13.61 15.07 -5.35
CA ALA A 231 -13.60 13.62 -5.54
C ALA A 231 -12.44 13.15 -6.43
N GLN A 232 -12.05 13.94 -7.44
CA GLN A 232 -10.87 13.70 -8.27
C GLN A 232 -9.59 13.77 -7.45
N ASP A 233 -9.43 14.81 -6.63
CA ASP A 233 -8.27 14.97 -5.74
C ASP A 233 -8.17 13.78 -4.76
N GLU A 234 -9.30 13.33 -4.19
CA GLU A 234 -9.35 12.16 -3.31
C GLU A 234 -8.96 10.85 -4.02
N ILE A 235 -9.38 10.67 -5.28
CA ILE A 235 -8.98 9.52 -6.10
C ILE A 235 -7.47 9.55 -6.36
N GLU A 236 -6.89 10.70 -6.68
CA GLU A 236 -5.46 10.85 -6.91
C GLU A 236 -4.65 10.54 -5.65
N GLN A 237 -5.06 11.06 -4.48
CA GLN A 237 -4.44 10.72 -3.20
C GLN A 237 -4.53 9.23 -2.87
N THR A 238 -5.66 8.60 -3.21
CA THR A 238 -5.86 7.16 -3.03
C THR A 238 -4.92 6.35 -3.94
N ASP A 239 -4.67 6.82 -5.16
CA ASP A 239 -3.71 6.21 -6.09
C ASP A 239 -2.27 6.31 -5.62
N GLU A 240 -1.87 7.46 -5.07
CA GLU A 240 -0.57 7.59 -4.44
C GLU A 240 -0.42 6.66 -3.23
N ALA A 241 -1.47 6.53 -2.42
CA ALA A 241 -1.47 5.62 -1.27
C ALA A 241 -1.35 4.15 -1.70
N LEU A 242 -2.02 3.75 -2.79
CA LEU A 242 -1.90 2.41 -3.37
C LEU A 242 -0.47 2.13 -3.82
N LYS A 243 0.13 3.06 -4.60
CA LYS A 243 1.54 2.92 -5.06
C LYS A 243 2.51 2.77 -3.88
N ARG A 244 2.31 3.53 -2.81
CA ARG A 244 3.13 3.42 -1.59
C ARG A 244 3.02 2.04 -0.96
N ILE A 245 1.79 1.53 -0.77
CA ILE A 245 1.58 0.20 -0.18
C ILE A 245 2.13 -0.91 -1.07
N GLU A 246 2.01 -0.79 -2.39
CA GLU A 246 2.62 -1.77 -3.31
C GLU A 246 4.14 -1.81 -3.17
N GLY A 247 4.79 -0.65 -3.05
CA GLY A 247 6.21 -0.57 -2.74
C GLY A 247 6.58 -1.20 -1.39
N GLU A 248 5.76 -1.00 -0.35
CA GLU A 248 5.94 -1.64 0.96
C GLU A 248 5.78 -3.17 0.88
N ILE A 249 4.79 -3.67 0.14
CA ILE A 249 4.58 -5.11 -0.09
C ILE A 249 5.81 -5.73 -0.78
N GLU A 250 6.32 -5.12 -1.85
CA GLU A 250 7.51 -5.60 -2.54
C GLU A 250 8.74 -5.65 -1.63
N MET A 251 8.89 -4.66 -0.75
CA MET A 251 9.97 -4.61 0.23
C MET A 251 9.85 -5.75 1.25
N VAL A 252 8.68 -5.92 1.87
CA VAL A 252 8.43 -7.01 2.83
C VAL A 252 8.61 -8.38 2.18
N GLN A 253 8.17 -8.55 0.93
CA GLN A 253 8.37 -9.79 0.18
C GLN A 253 9.85 -10.13 -0.02
N LYS A 254 10.69 -9.13 -0.37
CA LYS A 254 12.14 -9.31 -0.46
C LYS A 254 12.76 -9.69 0.88
N HIS A 255 12.28 -9.10 1.99
CA HIS A 255 12.76 -9.41 3.34
C HIS A 255 12.36 -10.83 3.77
N LEU A 256 11.13 -11.26 3.48
CA LEU A 256 10.66 -12.63 3.72
C LEU A 256 11.53 -13.65 3.00
N GLN A 257 11.76 -13.45 1.70
CA GLN A 257 12.59 -14.37 0.91
C GLN A 257 14.01 -14.46 1.48
N SER A 258 14.65 -13.30 1.67
CA SER A 258 16.04 -13.25 2.12
C SER A 258 16.20 -13.83 3.54
N THR A 259 15.23 -13.58 4.43
CA THR A 259 15.21 -14.15 5.79
C THR A 259 14.95 -15.65 5.78
N GLY A 260 14.11 -16.14 4.86
CA GLY A 260 13.87 -17.57 4.65
C GLY A 260 15.11 -18.31 4.16
N ASP A 261 15.83 -17.74 3.19
CA ASP A 261 17.09 -18.31 2.69
C ASP A 261 18.12 -18.44 3.82
N ILE A 262 18.23 -17.43 4.68
CA ILE A 262 19.08 -17.45 5.88
C ILE A 262 18.67 -18.59 6.82
N GLN A 263 17.37 -18.72 7.09
CA GLN A 263 16.86 -19.76 7.98
C GLN A 263 17.25 -21.15 7.51
N GLU A 264 17.13 -21.40 6.20
CA GLU A 264 17.53 -22.67 5.59
C GLU A 264 19.02 -22.95 5.79
N LEU A 265 19.87 -21.95 5.58
CA LEU A 265 21.32 -22.06 5.78
C LEU A 265 21.68 -22.33 7.25
N VAL A 266 21.06 -21.62 8.20
CA VAL A 266 21.28 -21.86 9.63
C VAL A 266 20.83 -23.27 10.02
N ARG A 267 19.65 -23.71 9.54
CA ARG A 267 19.15 -25.07 9.78
C ARG A 267 20.09 -26.13 9.22
N ARG A 268 20.66 -25.90 8.03
CA ARG A 268 21.68 -26.77 7.43
C ARG A 268 22.94 -26.84 8.30
N ALA A 269 23.43 -25.71 8.81
CA ALA A 269 24.59 -25.69 9.70
C ALA A 269 24.33 -26.44 11.01
N VAL A 270 23.16 -26.27 11.63
CA VAL A 270 22.74 -27.04 12.82
C VAL A 270 22.75 -28.54 12.54
N ASN A 271 22.14 -28.98 11.42
CA ASN A 271 22.12 -30.40 11.05
C ASN A 271 23.53 -30.98 10.87
N LEU A 272 24.43 -30.22 10.23
CA LEU A 272 25.81 -30.64 10.01
C LEU A 272 26.60 -30.69 11.33
N LEU A 273 26.35 -29.78 12.27
CA LEU A 273 26.92 -29.83 13.63
C LEU A 273 26.44 -31.06 14.41
N SER A 274 25.17 -31.44 14.29
CA SER A 274 24.67 -32.68 14.91
C SER A 274 25.33 -33.93 14.31
N VAL A 275 25.59 -33.94 12.98
CA VAL A 275 26.37 -35.01 12.34
C VAL A 275 27.81 -35.04 12.86
N LEU A 276 28.44 -33.87 12.97
CA LEU A 276 29.79 -33.73 13.52
C LEU A 276 29.85 -34.24 14.97
N SER A 277 28.88 -33.86 15.81
CA SER A 277 28.73 -34.35 17.19
C SER A 277 28.67 -35.88 17.22
N GLY A 278 27.89 -36.50 16.33
CA GLY A 278 27.83 -37.95 16.17
C GLY A 278 29.17 -38.58 15.79
N ARG A 279 29.89 -38.00 14.83
CA ARG A 279 31.21 -38.49 14.39
C ARG A 279 32.27 -38.37 15.48
N VAL A 280 32.27 -37.25 16.19
CA VAL A 280 33.14 -36.99 17.35
C VAL A 280 32.81 -38.00 18.46
N ASN A 281 31.53 -38.24 18.78
CA ASN A 281 31.11 -39.28 19.74
C ASN A 281 31.57 -40.70 19.39
N VAL A 282 31.59 -41.07 18.10
CA VAL A 282 32.13 -42.36 17.66
C VAL A 282 33.65 -42.40 17.85
N LEU A 283 34.34 -41.30 17.55
CA LEU A 283 35.79 -41.17 17.66
C LEU A 283 36.29 -41.28 19.11
N GLU A 284 35.56 -40.73 20.09
CA GLU A 284 35.87 -40.96 21.52
C GLU A 284 35.77 -42.43 21.91
N LYS A 285 34.75 -43.14 21.40
CA LYS A 285 34.51 -44.55 21.71
C LYS A 285 35.45 -45.50 20.96
N GLN A 286 36.02 -45.09 19.83
CA GLN A 286 36.93 -45.88 18.98
C GLN A 286 38.42 -45.62 19.25
N THR A 287 38.78 -45.32 20.49
CA THR A 287 40.16 -45.22 20.98
C THR A 287 40.87 -46.58 21.10
N GLN A 288 40.82 -47.36 20.02
CA GLN A 288 41.78 -48.42 19.72
C GLN A 288 42.32 -48.23 18.29
N ARG A 289 43.48 -47.57 18.22
CA ARG A 289 44.49 -47.59 17.14
C ARG A 289 44.26 -46.88 15.81
N PHE A 290 43.05 -46.43 15.43
CA PHE A 290 42.89 -45.66 14.20
C PHE A 290 41.87 -44.54 14.35
N ILE A 291 42.35 -43.33 14.67
CA ILE A 291 41.53 -42.14 14.59
C ILE A 291 41.47 -41.70 13.12
N LEU A 292 40.40 -42.07 12.41
CA LEU A 292 40.08 -41.47 11.12
C LEU A 292 39.53 -40.07 11.40
N TRP A 293 40.40 -39.06 11.40
CA TRP A 293 40.04 -37.65 11.51
C TRP A 293 39.39 -37.10 10.22
N GLU A 294 39.61 -37.77 9.10
CA GLU A 294 39.12 -37.37 7.78
C GLU A 294 37.58 -37.17 7.71
N PRO A 295 36.74 -38.07 8.26
CA PRO A 295 35.30 -37.83 8.37
C PRO A 295 34.92 -36.60 9.22
N VAL A 296 35.69 -36.27 10.26
CA VAL A 296 35.43 -35.08 11.10
C VAL A 296 35.78 -33.81 10.34
N VAL A 297 36.93 -33.79 9.66
CA VAL A 297 37.39 -32.65 8.85
C VAL A 297 36.46 -32.40 7.66
N LYS A 298 35.96 -33.45 6.99
CA LYS A 298 34.98 -33.30 5.91
C LYS A 298 33.65 -32.70 6.40
N ALA A 299 33.17 -33.11 7.57
CA ALA A 299 31.98 -32.50 8.18
C ALA A 299 32.20 -31.01 8.50
N MET A 300 33.40 -30.64 8.98
CA MET A 300 33.75 -29.24 9.23
C MET A 300 33.81 -28.40 7.96
N GLU A 301 34.30 -28.95 6.85
CA GLU A 301 34.27 -28.30 5.55
C GLU A 301 32.83 -28.02 5.11
N ASP A 302 31.92 -28.98 5.28
CA ASP A 302 30.51 -28.82 4.95
C ASP A 302 29.84 -27.76 5.85
N VAL A 303 30.17 -27.71 7.15
CA VAL A 303 29.70 -26.67 8.09
C VAL A 303 30.20 -25.29 7.63
N MET A 304 31.48 -25.18 7.26
CA MET A 304 32.06 -23.91 6.79
C MET A 304 31.40 -23.42 5.50
N LYS A 305 31.15 -24.31 4.53
CA LYS A 305 30.44 -23.94 3.30
C LYS A 305 29.03 -23.42 3.61
N ALA A 306 28.30 -24.08 4.50
CA ALA A 306 26.97 -23.62 4.92
C ALA A 306 27.03 -22.24 5.59
N VAL A 307 28.01 -22.00 6.46
CA VAL A 307 28.20 -20.71 7.15
C VAL A 307 28.70 -19.60 6.21
N ALA A 308 29.59 -19.91 5.26
CA ALA A 308 30.10 -18.95 4.29
C ALA A 308 28.96 -18.41 3.41
N ASN A 309 28.04 -19.28 2.98
CA ASN A 309 26.85 -18.89 2.23
C ASN A 309 25.93 -17.93 3.02
N ILE A 310 25.98 -17.94 4.36
CA ILE A 310 25.18 -17.01 5.17
C ILE A 310 25.69 -15.57 5.03
N ALA A 311 27.01 -15.36 4.93
CA ALA A 311 27.57 -14.00 4.80
C ALA A 311 27.60 -13.46 3.38
N GLU A 312 27.55 -14.33 2.38
CA GLU A 312 27.28 -13.88 1.01
C GLU A 312 25.85 -13.31 0.88
N ASN A 313 24.97 -13.60 1.85
CA ASN A 313 23.63 -13.04 1.91
C ASN A 313 23.66 -11.61 2.47
N ARG A 314 23.16 -10.65 1.67
CA ARG A 314 23.36 -9.20 1.88
C ARG A 314 22.74 -8.64 3.16
N LEU A 315 21.86 -9.38 3.82
CA LEU A 315 21.20 -8.97 5.06
C LEU A 315 22.14 -8.92 6.28
N PHE A 316 23.23 -9.69 6.29
CA PHE A 316 24.17 -9.75 7.41
C PHE A 316 25.51 -9.06 7.15
N TYR A 317 25.52 -7.99 6.34
CA TYR A 317 26.67 -7.06 6.27
C TYR A 317 26.81 -6.24 7.55
N SER A 318 26.76 -6.88 8.72
CA SER A 318 27.23 -6.28 9.96
C SER A 318 28.75 -6.38 10.03
N HIS A 319 29.37 -5.33 10.58
CA HIS A 319 30.80 -5.26 10.77
C HIS A 319 31.24 -6.39 11.72
N GLY A 320 31.95 -7.40 11.21
CA GLY A 320 32.51 -8.51 11.99
C GLY A 320 32.20 -9.92 11.48
N ILE A 321 31.05 -10.18 10.84
CA ILE A 321 30.72 -11.52 10.32
C ILE A 321 31.71 -11.97 9.24
N GLN A 322 32.12 -11.04 8.37
CA GLN A 322 33.07 -11.33 7.30
C GLN A 322 34.44 -11.74 7.86
N ASP A 323 34.92 -11.04 8.90
CA ASP A 323 36.21 -11.35 9.53
C ASP A 323 36.17 -12.71 10.23
N LEU A 324 35.05 -13.04 10.88
CA LEU A 324 34.83 -14.34 11.49
C LEU A 324 34.83 -15.47 10.44
N ILE A 325 34.25 -15.24 9.27
CA ILE A 325 34.22 -16.23 8.18
C ILE A 325 35.57 -16.39 7.50
N ASN A 326 36.31 -15.31 7.32
CA ASN A 326 37.69 -15.38 6.83
C ASN A 326 38.55 -16.20 7.82
N THR A 327 38.41 -15.94 9.12
CA THR A 327 39.06 -16.72 10.18
C THR A 327 38.65 -18.20 10.12
N LEU A 328 37.36 -18.49 9.93
CA LEU A 328 36.87 -19.86 9.79
C LEU A 328 37.47 -20.57 8.57
N ARG A 329 37.50 -19.88 7.42
CA ARG A 329 38.07 -20.39 6.16
C ARG A 329 39.55 -20.75 6.32
N GLU A 330 40.33 -19.89 6.96
CA GLU A 330 41.75 -20.15 7.26
C GLU A 330 41.91 -21.37 8.18
N ASN A 331 41.07 -21.49 9.21
CA ASN A 331 41.13 -22.60 10.15
C ASN A 331 40.80 -23.95 9.50
N VAL A 332 39.74 -23.99 8.68
CA VAL A 332 39.35 -25.21 7.94
C VAL A 332 40.36 -25.56 6.86
N GLY A 333 40.90 -24.57 6.12
CA GLY A 333 41.98 -24.79 5.16
C GLY A 333 43.22 -25.39 5.82
N GLY A 334 43.58 -24.90 7.01
CA GLY A 334 44.65 -25.47 7.82
C GLY A 334 44.39 -26.91 8.25
N LEU A 335 43.16 -27.26 8.63
CA LEU A 335 42.78 -28.64 8.96
C LEU A 335 42.90 -29.59 7.76
N LEU A 336 42.39 -29.17 6.59
CA LEU A 336 42.47 -29.95 5.36
C LEU A 336 43.93 -30.22 4.96
N ALA A 337 44.81 -29.23 5.10
CA ALA A 337 46.23 -29.38 4.81
C ALA A 337 46.91 -30.41 5.74
N LEU A 338 46.52 -30.49 7.02
CA LEU A 338 47.04 -31.47 7.96
C LEU A 338 46.62 -32.91 7.60
N CYS A 339 45.37 -33.11 7.17
CA CYS A 339 44.90 -34.42 6.72
C CYS A 339 45.61 -34.90 5.44
N ASN A 340 45.96 -33.99 4.54
CA ASN A 340 46.60 -34.30 3.26
C ASN A 340 48.14 -34.35 3.32
N SER A 341 48.75 -34.12 4.49
CA SER A 341 50.21 -34.11 4.66
C SER A 341 50.80 -35.53 4.60
N PRO A 342 51.90 -35.77 3.85
CA PRO A 342 52.54 -37.08 3.70
C PRO A 342 52.99 -37.75 5.01
N ASN A 343 53.15 -36.99 6.09
CA ASN A 343 53.55 -37.56 7.39
C ASN A 343 52.45 -38.40 8.07
N ASN A 344 51.19 -38.30 7.63
CA ASN A 344 50.09 -39.15 8.11
C ASN A 344 49.94 -40.46 7.31
N SER A 345 50.62 -40.60 6.16
CA SER A 345 50.71 -41.88 5.41
C SER A 345 51.95 -42.70 5.78
N ALA A 346 52.90 -42.14 6.53
CA ALA A 346 54.16 -42.78 6.89
C ALA A 346 54.06 -43.86 7.98
N TYR A 347 52.90 -44.04 8.62
CA TYR A 347 52.61 -45.20 9.49
C TYR A 347 51.97 -46.39 8.73
N GLY A 348 51.95 -46.35 7.39
CA GLY A 348 51.55 -47.48 6.55
C GLY A 348 52.68 -48.47 6.20
N SER A 349 53.90 -48.29 6.73
CA SER A 349 55.09 -49.11 6.36
C SER A 349 55.59 -50.07 7.46
N TYR A 350 54.78 -50.38 8.46
CA TYR A 350 55.07 -51.47 9.40
C TYR A 350 53.90 -52.46 9.46
N TYR A 351 53.68 -53.16 8.36
CA TYR A 351 53.23 -54.55 8.31
C TYR A 351 53.91 -55.27 7.15
#